data_AF-A0AAT9IRB9-F1
#
_entry.id   AF-A0AAT9IRB9-F1
#
_cell.length_a   1.000
_cell.length_b   1.000
_cell.length_c   1.000
_cell.angle_alpha   90.00
_cell.angle_beta   90.00
_cell.angle_gamma   90.00
#
_symmetry.space_group_name_H-M   'P 1'
#
loop_
_entity.id
_entity.type
_entity.pdbx_description
1 polymer ?
#
loop_
_entity_poly.entity_id
_entity_poly.type
_entity_poly.pdbx_seq_one_letter_code
_entity_poly.pdbx_strand_id
1 'polypeptide(L)'
;MSAARSMSRGRRTARPPASAERDRLGLALGVNPVFPVAFVVGVLTALLFRWSGSIWPGVALHGMNNASALIVPLVLGVTQA
;
A
#
# COMPACT_ATOMS: atom_id res chain seq x y z
N MET A 1 -39.74 -14.37 47.53
CA MET A 1 -39.35 -13.38 46.50
C MET A 1 -37.95 -12.85 46.84
N SER A 2 -36.86 -13.44 46.34
CA SER A 2 -35.50 -12.84 46.40
C SER A 2 -34.48 -13.65 45.56
N ALA A 3 -34.51 -13.50 44.24
CA ALA A 3 -33.52 -14.12 43.34
C ALA A 3 -33.43 -13.39 41.99
N ALA A 4 -33.37 -12.07 41.98
CA ALA A 4 -33.35 -11.27 40.74
C ALA A 4 -32.28 -10.18 40.75
N ARG A 5 -31.09 -10.48 41.26
CA ARG A 5 -29.99 -9.50 41.29
C ARG A 5 -28.62 -10.16 41.16
N SER A 6 -28.43 -10.93 40.11
CA SER A 6 -27.09 -11.37 39.74
C SER A 6 -27.03 -11.52 38.22
N MET A 7 -25.94 -11.02 37.63
CA MET A 7 -25.50 -11.27 36.26
C MET A 7 -26.18 -10.46 35.13
N SER A 8 -25.77 -9.20 34.98
CA SER A 8 -25.60 -8.61 33.63
C SER A 8 -24.38 -7.69 33.55
N ARG A 9 -23.38 -7.91 34.41
CA ARG A 9 -22.15 -7.12 34.44
C ARG A 9 -21.16 -7.64 33.39
N GLY A 10 -21.09 -6.91 32.28
CA GLY A 10 -19.83 -6.69 31.57
C GLY A 10 -19.43 -7.75 30.55
N ARG A 11 -20.05 -7.72 29.37
CA ARG A 11 -19.36 -8.12 28.14
C ARG A 11 -18.38 -7.01 27.77
N ARG A 12 -17.28 -6.91 28.53
CA ARG A 12 -16.09 -6.20 28.06
C ARG A 12 -15.61 -6.98 26.85
N THR A 13 -15.93 -6.47 25.66
CA THR A 13 -15.19 -6.78 24.45
C THR A 13 -13.74 -6.50 24.79
N ALA A 14 -12.97 -7.57 25.01
CA ALA A 14 -11.54 -7.45 25.25
C ALA A 14 -10.97 -6.79 24.00
N ARG A 15 -10.75 -5.47 24.08
CA ARG A 15 -10.09 -4.73 23.03
C ARG A 15 -8.73 -5.41 22.86
N PRO A 16 -8.38 -5.93 21.67
CA PRO A 16 -7.11 -6.59 21.49
C PRO A 16 -5.98 -5.65 21.93
N PRO A 17 -4.87 -6.18 22.49
CA PRO A 17 -3.76 -5.35 22.92
C PRO A 17 -3.29 -4.50 21.73
N ALA A 18 -2.94 -3.23 21.93
CA ALA A 18 -2.58 -2.30 20.85
C ALA A 18 -1.41 -2.79 19.97
N SER A 19 -0.62 -3.76 20.45
CA SER A 19 0.37 -4.50 19.64
C SER A 19 -0.28 -5.33 18.53
N ALA A 20 -1.37 -6.04 18.80
CA ALA A 20 -2.06 -6.88 17.81
C ALA A 20 -2.69 -6.09 16.65
N GLU A 21 -2.95 -4.79 16.82
CA GLU A 21 -3.39 -3.91 15.73
C GLU A 21 -2.21 -3.42 14.88
N ARG A 22 -1.05 -3.18 15.50
CA ARG A 22 0.22 -2.86 14.82
C ARG A 22 0.71 -4.03 13.97
N ASP A 23 0.61 -5.25 14.51
CA ASP A 23 1.04 -6.47 13.83
C ASP A 23 0.19 -6.75 12.58
N ARG A 24 -1.12 -6.42 12.64
CA ARG A 24 -2.01 -6.50 11.47
C ARG A 24 -1.66 -5.49 10.39
N LEU A 25 -1.30 -4.25 10.73
CA LEU A 25 -0.87 -3.27 9.74
C LEU A 25 0.47 -3.67 9.10
N GLY A 26 1.41 -4.21 9.88
CA GLY A 26 2.69 -4.71 9.35
C GLY A 26 2.54 -5.90 8.39
N LEU A 27 1.56 -6.77 8.61
CA LEU A 27 1.23 -7.90 7.73
C LEU A 27 0.28 -7.52 6.57
N ALA A 28 -0.58 -6.51 6.77
CA ALA A 28 -1.53 -6.00 5.77
C ALA A 28 -0.90 -4.96 4.82
N LEU A 29 0.22 -4.36 5.21
CA LEU A 29 1.23 -3.83 4.29
C LEU A 29 1.91 -5.02 3.59
N GLY A 30 1.12 -5.87 2.94
CA GLY A 30 1.64 -6.86 2.02
C GLY A 30 2.62 -6.14 1.10
N VAL A 31 3.82 -6.70 0.95
CA VAL A 31 4.91 -6.13 0.16
C VAL A 31 4.31 -5.57 -1.12
N ASN A 32 4.13 -4.25 -1.18
CA ASN A 32 3.46 -3.66 -2.30
C ASN A 32 4.46 -3.72 -3.45
N PRO A 33 4.23 -4.53 -4.50
CA PRO A 33 5.17 -4.64 -5.61
C PRO A 33 5.34 -3.29 -6.32
N VAL A 34 4.44 -2.33 -6.08
CA VAL A 34 4.55 -0.95 -6.57
C VAL A 34 5.65 -0.16 -5.84
N PHE A 35 6.00 -0.51 -4.59
CA PHE A 35 6.97 0.26 -3.81
C PHE A 35 8.40 0.26 -4.43
N PRO A 36 8.99 -0.89 -4.82
CA PRO A 36 10.27 -0.89 -5.53
C PRO A 36 10.24 -0.10 -6.83
N VAL A 37 9.16 -0.23 -7.61
CA VAL A 37 8.99 0.47 -8.89
C VAL A 37 8.91 1.98 -8.67
N ALA A 38 8.09 2.43 -7.72
CA ALA A 38 7.94 3.83 -7.37
C ALA A 38 9.25 4.46 -6.90
N PHE A 39 10.06 3.72 -6.14
CA PHE A 39 11.39 4.16 -5.71
C PHE A 39 12.31 4.41 -6.91
N VAL A 40 12.41 3.45 -7.84
CA VAL A 40 13.25 3.57 -9.04
C VAL A 40 12.80 4.74 -9.93
N VAL A 41 11.49 4.83 -10.20
CA VAL A 41 10.90 5.93 -11.00
C VAL A 41 11.19 7.28 -10.35
N GLY A 42 11.10 7.38 -9.02
CA GLY A 42 11.42 8.59 -8.27
C GLY A 42 12.89 9.00 -8.41
N VAL A 43 13.82 8.05 -8.25
CA VAL A 43 15.27 8.31 -8.42
C VAL A 43 15.59 8.75 -9.85
N LEU A 44 15.04 8.07 -10.86
CA LEU A 44 15.24 8.44 -12.27
C LEU A 44 14.67 9.82 -12.57
N THR A 45 13.49 10.14 -12.04
CA THR A 45 12.88 11.48 -12.17
C THR A 45 13.79 12.56 -11.57
N ALA A 46 14.34 12.32 -10.39
CA ALA A 46 15.24 13.27 -9.73
C ALA A 46 16.57 13.45 -10.50
N LEU A 47 17.12 12.38 -11.07
CA LEU A 47 18.33 12.43 -11.89
C LEU A 47 18.10 13.18 -13.21
N LEU A 48 16.97 12.88 -13.89
CA LEU A 48 16.57 13.56 -15.11
C LEU A 48 16.34 15.06 -14.87
N PHE A 49 15.72 15.41 -13.74
CA PHE A 49 15.56 16.81 -13.35
C PHE A 49 16.90 17.47 -13.07
N ARG A 50 17.81 16.81 -12.33
CA ARG A 50 19.14 17.36 -12.02
C ARG A 50 19.97 17.60 -13.28
N TRP A 51 19.84 16.74 -14.29
CA TRP A 51 20.62 16.83 -15.52
C TRP A 51 20.02 17.82 -16.53
N SER A 52 18.70 17.80 -16.71
CA SER A 52 18.02 18.63 -17.73
C SER A 52 17.53 19.99 -17.21
N GLY A 53 17.39 20.16 -15.90
CA GLY A 53 16.72 21.31 -15.28
C GLY A 53 15.21 21.40 -15.57
N SER A 54 14.66 20.43 -16.31
CA SER A 54 13.28 20.43 -16.79
C SER A 54 12.49 19.29 -16.13
N ILE A 55 11.21 19.53 -15.84
CA ILE A 55 10.31 18.52 -15.28
C ILE A 55 9.74 17.58 -16.35
N TRP A 56 9.77 17.98 -17.62
CA TRP A 56 9.16 17.24 -18.72
C TRP A 56 9.70 15.81 -18.91
N PRO A 57 11.03 15.56 -18.80
CA PRO A 57 11.55 14.19 -18.84
C PRO A 57 11.01 13.31 -17.71
N GLY A 58 10.77 13.88 -16.52
CA GLY A 58 10.13 13.19 -15.40
C GLY A 58 8.67 12.85 -15.65
N VAL A 59 7.91 13.77 -16.26
CA VAL A 59 6.52 13.54 -16.68
C VAL A 59 6.44 12.43 -17.74
N ALA A 60 7.33 12.46 -18.73
CA ALA A 60 7.42 11.42 -19.74
C ALA A 60 7.77 10.05 -19.14
N LEU A 61 8.73 9.99 -18.21
CA LEU A 61 9.08 8.78 -17.46
C LEU A 61 7.87 8.23 -16.70
N HIS A 62 7.13 9.09 -16.00
CA HIS A 62 5.94 8.68 -15.26
C HIS A 62 4.84 8.15 -16.19
N GLY A 63 4.61 8.81 -17.33
CA GLY A 63 3.69 8.34 -18.37
C GLY A 63 4.07 6.96 -18.92
N MET A 64 5.36 6.74 -19.22
CA MET A 64 5.87 5.44 -19.69
C MET A 64 5.73 4.35 -18.62
N ASN A 65 6.01 4.67 -17.36
CA ASN A 65 5.78 3.74 -16.24
C ASN A 65 4.31 3.29 -16.19
N ASN A 66 3.37 4.23 -16.29
CA ASN A 66 1.95 3.92 -16.27
C ASN A 66 1.51 3.13 -17.52
N ALA A 67 2.05 3.44 -18.69
CA ALA A 67 1.80 2.66 -19.91
C ALA A 67 2.33 1.23 -19.79
N SER A 68 3.52 1.04 -19.21
CA SER A 68 4.11 -0.28 -18.99
C SER A 68 3.27 -1.13 -18.03
N ALA A 69 2.67 -0.50 -17.00
CA ALA A 69 1.77 -1.18 -16.08
C ALA A 69 0.50 -1.72 -16.77
N LEU A 70 0.09 -1.14 -17.90
CA LEU A 70 -1.02 -1.62 -18.72
C LEU A 70 -0.58 -2.63 -19.79
N ILE A 71 0.53 -2.36 -20.48
CA ILE A 71 0.98 -3.13 -21.64
C ILE A 71 1.68 -4.43 -21.24
N VAL A 72 2.51 -4.42 -20.20
CA VAL A 72 3.30 -5.60 -19.80
C VAL A 72 2.40 -6.79 -19.43
N PRO A 73 1.35 -6.63 -18.60
CA PRO A 73 0.43 -7.75 -18.31
C PRO A 73 -0.30 -8.25 -19.56
N LEU A 74 -0.68 -7.34 -20.47
CA LEU A 74 -1.34 -7.69 -21.73
C LEU A 74 -0.44 -8.52 -22.65
N VAL A 75 0.82 -8.12 -22.82
CA VAL A 75 1.81 -8.84 -23.67
C VAL A 75 2.16 -10.21 -23.07
N LEU A 76 2.27 -10.28 -21.74
CA LEU A 76 2.58 -11.52 -21.03
C LEU A 76 1.36 -12.43 -20.83
N GLY A 77 0.16 -12.01 -21.25
CA GLY A 77 -1.07 -12.76 -21.05
C GLY A 77 -1.49 -12.91 -19.59
N VAL A 78 -1.02 -12.02 -18.71
CA VAL A 78 -1.30 -12.06 -17.27
C VAL A 78 -2.36 -11.00 -16.96
N THR A 79 -3.55 -11.42 -16.54
CA THR A 79 -4.60 -10.47 -16.12
C THR A 79 -4.45 -10.12 -14.65
N GLN A 80 -4.51 -8.83 -14.31
CA GLN A 80 -4.62 -8.39 -12.92
C GLN A 80 -6.00 -8.85 -12.41
N ALA A 81 -6.05 -9.78 -11.45
CA ALA A 81 -7.27 -10.36 -10.89
C ALA A 81 -7.91 -9.45 -9.82
#